data_AF-A0A4P7W4J7-F1
#
_entry.id   AF-A0A4P7W4J7-F1
#
_cell.length_a   1.000
_cell.length_b   1.000
_cell.length_c   1.000
_cell.angle_alpha   90.00
_cell.angle_beta   90.00
_cell.angle_gamma   90.00
#
_symmetry.space_group_name_H-M   'P 1'
#
loop_
_entity.id
_entity.type
_entity.pdbx_description
1 polymer ?
#
loop_
_entity_poly.entity_id
_entity_poly.type
_entity_poly.pdbx_seq_one_letter_code
_entity_poly.pdbx_strand_id
1 'polypeptide(L)'
;MDIKNPTTRNYIWTFLRKYKALAITFVTIPLILNVACYFSIPFFNNAGSSAWLSFWGGYLGSTIMAGVTLFVLHKQLEQNQFENQQNRKMQNDLMLYQIGCDNLKLFKEAGNYFCRTFSYNNIAEIVNVFRCNESPIRLIKQEFANSVEAERQSQLYMIAEPTKAYLDLISEQERVISYYNTILLDIEVITSYLNLSSTYIRQNILIDKHSSPILKEIIAKEFQQLNDEKPKVWLDSLLEKRIDAVNPNFLDKTWDLITKIYLDETLRLKTLLQIKGTDK
;
A
#
# COMPACT_ATOMS: atom_id res chain seq x y z
N MET A 1 15.26 -25.47 1.48
CA MET A 1 14.91 -26.85 1.88
C MET A 1 15.52 -27.78 0.84
N ASP A 2 16.48 -28.61 1.26
CA ASP A 2 17.22 -29.53 0.39
C ASP A 2 16.26 -30.54 -0.27
N ILE A 3 16.08 -30.43 -1.58
CA ILE A 3 15.32 -31.40 -2.36
C ILE A 3 16.26 -32.58 -2.64
N LYS A 4 16.41 -33.46 -1.65
CA LYS A 4 16.94 -34.81 -1.92
C LYS A 4 15.90 -35.53 -2.77
N ASN A 5 16.14 -35.56 -4.08
CA ASN A 5 15.37 -36.36 -5.04
C ASN A 5 15.45 -37.83 -4.59
N PRO A 6 14.37 -38.42 -4.02
CA PRO A 6 14.47 -39.77 -3.50
C PRO A 6 14.58 -40.71 -4.69
N THR A 7 15.70 -41.44 -4.79
CA THR A 7 15.89 -42.51 -5.78
C THR A 7 14.64 -43.39 -5.86
N THR A 8 14.20 -43.76 -7.08
CA THR A 8 12.95 -44.48 -7.38
C THR A 8 12.68 -45.68 -6.46
N ARG A 9 13.74 -46.36 -6.00
CA ARG A 9 13.70 -47.47 -5.04
C ARG A 9 13.14 -47.08 -3.66
N ASN A 10 13.46 -45.90 -3.15
CA ASN A 10 12.96 -45.42 -1.85
C ASN A 10 11.47 -45.10 -1.92
N TYR A 11 11.00 -44.62 -3.08
CA TYR A 11 9.61 -44.23 -3.28
C TYR A 11 8.66 -45.44 -3.32
N ILE A 12 9.04 -46.52 -4.02
CA ILE A 12 8.26 -47.76 -4.07
C ILE A 12 8.15 -48.39 -2.67
N TRP A 13 9.25 -48.38 -1.90
CA TRP A 13 9.23 -48.88 -0.52
C TRP A 13 8.34 -48.03 0.40
N THR A 14 8.38 -46.70 0.29
CA THR A 14 7.47 -45.83 1.06
C THR A 14 6.01 -46.02 0.66
N PHE A 15 5.73 -46.22 -0.62
CA PHE A 15 4.38 -46.51 -1.13
C PHE A 15 3.86 -47.84 -0.58
N LEU A 16 4.63 -48.92 -0.71
CA LEU A 16 4.27 -50.25 -0.19
C LEU A 16 4.09 -50.23 1.33
N ARG A 17 4.93 -49.48 2.06
CA ARG A 17 4.78 -49.33 3.52
C ARG A 17 3.50 -48.57 3.90
N LYS A 18 3.12 -47.56 3.12
CA LYS A 18 1.89 -46.78 3.32
C LYS A 18 0.63 -47.61 3.04
N TYR A 19 0.66 -48.44 2.01
CA TYR A 19 -0.46 -49.30 1.60
C TYR A 19 -0.31 -50.77 2.04
N LYS A 20 0.48 -51.05 3.08
CA LYS A 20 0.79 -52.41 3.56
C LYS A 20 -0.46 -53.25 3.86
N ALA A 21 -1.53 -52.64 4.37
CA ALA A 21 -2.78 -53.35 4.69
C ALA A 21 -3.49 -53.85 3.43
N LEU A 22 -3.49 -53.06 2.35
CA LEU A 22 -4.01 -53.47 1.04
C LEU A 22 -3.15 -54.58 0.45
N ALA A 23 -1.82 -54.46 0.54
CA ALA A 23 -0.90 -55.50 0.07
C ALA A 23 -1.11 -56.84 0.81
N ILE A 24 -1.28 -56.80 2.14
CA ILE A 24 -1.61 -57.99 2.94
C ILE A 24 -2.95 -58.58 2.51
N THR A 25 -3.97 -57.76 2.30
CA THR A 25 -5.30 -58.20 1.86
C THR A 25 -5.25 -58.91 0.50
N PHE A 26 -4.45 -58.41 -0.44
CA PHE A 26 -4.27 -59.06 -1.75
C PHE A 26 -3.55 -60.42 -1.67
N VAL A 27 -2.76 -60.68 -0.61
CA VAL A 27 -2.10 -61.97 -0.40
C VAL A 27 -2.98 -62.93 0.40
N THR A 28 -3.81 -62.43 1.32
CA THR A 28 -4.66 -63.27 2.18
C THR A 28 -5.89 -63.82 1.46
N ILE A 29 -6.48 -63.09 0.51
CA ILE A 29 -7.68 -63.55 -0.21
C ILE A 29 -7.46 -64.91 -0.90
N PRO A 30 -6.39 -65.13 -1.68
CA PRO A 30 -6.17 -66.43 -2.31
C PRO A 30 -5.84 -67.54 -1.31
N LEU A 31 -5.19 -67.22 -0.19
CA LEU A 31 -4.89 -68.18 0.88
C LEU A 31 -6.18 -68.67 1.56
N ILE A 32 -7.10 -67.76 1.87
CA ILE A 32 -8.41 -68.09 2.46
C ILE A 32 -9.22 -68.95 1.49
N LEU A 33 -9.23 -68.59 0.20
CA LEU A 33 -9.93 -69.37 -0.83
C LEU A 33 -9.32 -70.77 -1.00
N ASN A 34 -7.99 -70.90 -0.95
CA ASN A 34 -7.32 -72.20 -1.03
C ASN A 34 -7.65 -73.08 0.20
N VAL A 35 -7.64 -72.51 1.41
CA VAL A 35 -8.05 -73.22 2.64
C VAL A 35 -9.53 -73.65 2.56
N ALA A 36 -10.42 -72.80 2.06
CA ALA A 36 -11.83 -73.11 1.86
C ALA A 36 -12.06 -74.27 0.86
N CYS A 37 -11.25 -74.34 -0.21
CA CYS A 37 -11.24 -75.46 -1.15
C CYS A 37 -10.73 -76.75 -0.49
N TYR A 38 -9.66 -76.68 0.30
CA TYR A 38 -9.08 -77.83 1.00
C TYR A 38 -10.08 -78.49 1.98
N PHE A 39 -10.85 -77.69 2.73
CA PHE A 39 -11.90 -78.19 3.63
C PHE A 39 -13.19 -78.59 2.92
N SER A 40 -13.20 -78.68 1.58
CA SER A 40 -14.33 -79.16 0.78
C SER A 40 -15.64 -78.42 1.07
N ILE A 41 -15.58 -77.10 1.32
CA ILE A 41 -16.78 -76.28 1.49
C ILE A 41 -17.61 -76.39 0.20
N PRO A 42 -18.89 -76.82 0.26
CA PRO A 42 -19.66 -77.27 -0.92
C PRO A 42 -19.79 -76.25 -2.05
N PHE A 43 -19.58 -74.96 -1.77
CA PHE A 43 -19.59 -73.88 -2.77
C PHE A 43 -18.29 -73.78 -3.60
N PHE A 44 -17.15 -74.14 -3.03
CA PHE A 44 -15.82 -73.95 -3.65
C PHE A 44 -15.23 -75.25 -4.23
N ASN A 45 -15.74 -76.41 -3.83
CA ASN A 45 -15.18 -77.73 -4.18
C ASN A 45 -15.50 -78.22 -5.61
N ASN A 46 -16.29 -77.47 -6.38
CA ASN A 46 -16.73 -77.86 -7.74
C ASN A 46 -15.96 -77.12 -8.85
N ALA A 47 -14.93 -76.34 -8.52
CA ALA A 47 -14.15 -75.58 -9.49
C ALA A 47 -13.08 -76.45 -10.16
N GLY A 48 -13.25 -76.74 -11.45
CA GLY A 48 -12.22 -77.42 -12.26
C GLY A 48 -10.98 -76.55 -12.53
N SER A 49 -9.93 -77.16 -13.06
CA SER A 49 -8.64 -76.48 -13.37
C SER A 49 -8.79 -75.24 -14.26
N SER A 50 -9.74 -75.26 -15.19
CA SER A 50 -10.06 -74.12 -16.08
C SER A 50 -10.70 -72.94 -15.33
N ALA A 51 -11.55 -73.21 -14.34
CA ALA A 51 -12.17 -72.18 -13.49
C ALA A 51 -11.11 -71.52 -12.59
N TRP A 52 -10.17 -72.30 -12.07
CA TRP A 52 -9.07 -71.80 -11.25
C TRP A 52 -8.09 -70.93 -12.06
N LEU A 53 -7.76 -71.35 -13.28
CA LEU A 53 -6.94 -70.55 -14.19
C LEU A 53 -7.62 -69.21 -14.53
N SER A 54 -8.93 -69.23 -14.79
CA SER A 54 -9.72 -68.03 -15.06
C SER A 54 -9.79 -67.09 -13.86
N PHE A 55 -9.92 -67.65 -12.64
CA PHE A 55 -9.84 -66.90 -11.40
C PHE A 55 -8.50 -66.19 -11.25
N TRP A 56 -7.37 -66.90 -11.41
CA TRP A 56 -6.04 -66.30 -11.30
C TRP A 56 -5.80 -65.22 -12.36
N GLY A 57 -6.26 -65.43 -13.60
CA GLY A 57 -6.19 -64.43 -14.66
C GLY A 57 -6.93 -63.14 -14.28
N GLY A 58 -8.17 -63.27 -13.82
CA GLY A 58 -9.00 -62.13 -13.40
C GLY A 58 -8.49 -61.45 -12.13
N TYR A 59 -8.09 -62.24 -11.13
CA TYR A 59 -7.61 -61.77 -9.83
C TYR A 59 -6.28 -61.03 -9.96
N LEU A 60 -5.29 -61.62 -10.64
CA LEU A 60 -3.99 -60.98 -10.86
C LEU A 60 -4.13 -59.74 -11.74
N GLY A 61 -4.91 -59.82 -12.83
CA GLY A 61 -5.17 -58.67 -13.71
C GLY A 61 -5.80 -57.49 -12.96
N SER A 62 -6.83 -57.76 -12.15
CA SER A 62 -7.51 -56.72 -11.36
C SER A 62 -6.62 -56.16 -10.25
N THR A 63 -5.83 -57.00 -9.59
CA THR A 63 -4.91 -56.59 -8.53
C THR A 63 -3.79 -55.70 -9.08
N ILE A 64 -3.21 -56.06 -10.23
CA ILE A 64 -2.21 -55.24 -10.91
C ILE A 64 -2.82 -53.89 -11.31
N MET A 65 -4.02 -53.89 -11.92
CA MET A 65 -4.69 -52.67 -12.34
C MET A 65 -5.04 -51.76 -11.15
N ALA A 66 -5.51 -52.33 -10.04
CA ALA A 66 -5.76 -51.59 -8.80
C ALA A 66 -4.47 -50.96 -8.25
N GLY A 67 -3.35 -51.71 -8.27
CA GLY A 67 -2.04 -51.21 -7.85
C GLY A 67 -1.55 -50.05 -8.72
N VAL A 68 -1.65 -50.17 -10.04
CA VAL A 68 -1.28 -49.10 -11.00
C VAL A 68 -2.17 -47.87 -10.80
N THR A 69 -3.48 -48.05 -10.65
CA THR A 69 -4.43 -46.94 -10.44
C THR A 69 -4.13 -46.19 -9.14
N LEU A 70 -3.90 -46.92 -8.04
CA LEU A 70 -3.51 -46.33 -6.76
C LEU A 70 -2.18 -45.59 -6.84
N PHE A 71 -1.22 -46.13 -7.60
CA PHE A 71 0.07 -45.47 -7.82
C PHE A 71 -0.09 -44.16 -8.59
N VAL A 72 -0.83 -44.16 -9.69
CA VAL A 72 -1.10 -42.95 -10.49
C VAL A 72 -1.85 -41.91 -9.67
N LEU A 73 -2.90 -42.32 -8.94
CA LEU A 73 -3.68 -41.42 -8.09
C LEU A 73 -2.83 -40.82 -6.97
N HIS A 74 -1.95 -41.62 -6.37
CA HIS A 74 -1.03 -41.10 -5.35
C HIS A 74 -0.08 -40.05 -5.92
N LYS A 75 0.49 -40.30 -7.11
CA LYS A 75 1.34 -39.33 -7.81
C LYS A 75 0.59 -38.04 -8.17
N GLN A 76 -0.62 -38.17 -8.69
CA GLN A 76 -1.47 -37.03 -9.02
C GLN A 76 -1.80 -36.19 -7.78
N LEU A 77 -2.09 -36.82 -6.64
CA LEU A 77 -2.35 -36.11 -5.38
C LEU A 77 -1.13 -35.35 -4.87
N GLU A 78 0.07 -35.96 -4.91
CA GLU A 78 1.31 -35.27 -4.50
C GLU A 78 1.61 -34.06 -5.39
N GLN A 79 1.46 -34.23 -6.71
CA GLN A 79 1.64 -33.14 -7.66
C GLN A 79 0.61 -32.02 -7.44
N ASN A 80 -0.68 -32.36 -7.29
CA ASN A 80 -1.73 -31.39 -7.02
C ASN A 80 -1.50 -30.61 -5.72
N GLN A 81 -1.00 -31.27 -4.66
CA GLN A 81 -0.67 -30.59 -3.40
C GLN A 81 0.48 -29.60 -3.58
N PHE A 82 1.51 -30.01 -4.31
CA PHE A 82 2.67 -29.15 -4.61
C PHE A 82 2.26 -27.94 -5.45
N GLU A 83 1.55 -28.15 -6.55
CA GLU A 83 1.03 -27.07 -7.41
C GLU A 83 0.10 -26.14 -6.64
N ASN A 84 -0.80 -26.67 -5.80
CA ASN A 84 -1.65 -25.85 -4.95
C ASN A 84 -0.86 -24.99 -3.95
N GLN A 85 0.21 -25.51 -3.36
CA GLN A 85 1.06 -24.73 -2.46
C GLN A 85 1.82 -23.62 -3.21
N GLN A 86 2.34 -23.91 -4.40
CA GLN A 86 3.00 -22.91 -5.25
C GLN A 86 2.00 -21.84 -5.72
N ASN A 87 0.82 -22.23 -6.18
CA ASN A 87 -0.24 -21.33 -6.61
C ASN A 87 -0.70 -20.40 -5.47
N ARG A 88 -0.88 -20.93 -4.25
CA ARG A 88 -1.22 -20.10 -3.07
C ARG A 88 -0.14 -19.08 -2.74
N LYS A 89 1.14 -19.48 -2.79
CA LYS A 89 2.25 -18.55 -2.57
C LYS A 89 2.24 -17.44 -3.62
N MET A 90 2.15 -17.80 -4.89
CA MET A 90 2.09 -16.85 -6.00
C MET A 90 0.90 -15.90 -5.88
N GLN A 91 -0.30 -16.41 -5.54
CA GLN A 91 -1.48 -15.59 -5.31
C GLN A 91 -1.29 -14.59 -4.16
N ASN A 92 -0.71 -15.03 -3.05
CA ASN A 92 -0.42 -14.14 -1.92
C ASN A 92 0.60 -13.06 -2.31
N ASP A 93 1.65 -13.40 -3.05
CA ASP A 93 2.65 -12.44 -3.51
C ASP A 93 2.04 -11.40 -4.47
N LEU A 94 1.23 -11.85 -5.43
CA LEU A 94 0.51 -10.96 -6.34
C LEU A 94 -0.45 -10.04 -5.59
N MET A 95 -1.16 -10.55 -4.58
CA MET A 95 -2.05 -9.76 -3.75
C MET A 95 -1.27 -8.67 -2.98
N LEU A 96 -0.15 -9.03 -2.35
CA LEU A 96 0.70 -8.07 -1.64
C LEU A 96 1.28 -7.00 -2.58
N TYR A 97 1.71 -7.40 -3.78
CA TYR A 97 2.17 -6.48 -4.80
C TYR A 97 1.07 -5.50 -5.23
N GLN A 98 -0.15 -5.99 -5.44
CA GLN A 98 -1.30 -5.15 -5.81
C GLN A 98 -1.63 -4.14 -4.71
N ILE A 99 -1.72 -4.60 -3.45
CA ILE A 99 -1.92 -3.72 -2.28
C ILE A 99 -0.82 -2.65 -2.22
N GLY A 100 0.44 -3.03 -2.44
CA GLY A 100 1.56 -2.11 -2.49
C GLY A 100 1.43 -1.05 -3.59
N CYS A 101 1.02 -1.46 -4.79
CA CYS A 101 0.78 -0.54 -5.91
C CYS A 101 -0.37 0.44 -5.61
N ASP A 102 -1.45 -0.04 -5.00
CA ASP A 102 -2.59 0.78 -4.63
C ASP A 102 -2.21 1.80 -3.55
N ASN A 103 -1.45 1.37 -2.53
CA ASN A 103 -0.92 2.27 -1.50
C ASN A 103 0.02 3.33 -2.09
N LEU A 104 0.91 2.93 -3.02
CA LEU A 104 1.84 3.85 -3.68
C LEU A 104 1.10 4.90 -4.54
N LYS A 105 -0.01 4.50 -5.18
CA LYS A 105 -0.89 5.42 -5.91
C LYS A 105 -1.53 6.43 -4.97
N LEU A 106 -2.10 5.98 -3.86
CA LEU A 106 -2.71 6.85 -2.86
C LEU A 106 -1.69 7.82 -2.24
N PHE A 107 -0.49 7.33 -1.91
CA PHE A 107 0.61 8.18 -1.43
C PHE A 107 0.97 9.27 -2.43
N LYS A 108 1.09 8.93 -3.72
CA LYS A 108 1.37 9.91 -4.78
C LYS A 108 0.26 10.96 -4.90
N GLU A 109 -1.00 10.53 -4.86
CA GLU A 109 -2.15 11.42 -4.92
C GLU A 109 -2.18 12.39 -3.73
N ALA A 110 -1.94 11.87 -2.52
CA ALA A 110 -1.85 12.67 -1.30
C ALA A 110 -0.70 13.68 -1.33
N GLY A 111 0.49 13.25 -1.76
CA GLY A 111 1.66 14.12 -1.88
C GLY A 111 1.44 15.24 -2.90
N ASN A 112 0.84 14.92 -4.05
CA ASN A 112 0.49 15.93 -5.06
C ASN A 112 -0.58 16.90 -4.55
N TYR A 113 -1.61 16.40 -3.88
CA TYR A 113 -2.63 17.24 -3.26
C TYR A 113 -2.02 18.20 -2.23
N PHE A 114 -1.15 17.68 -1.35
CA PHE A 114 -0.41 18.49 -0.38
C PHE A 114 0.37 19.63 -1.05
N CYS A 115 1.25 19.31 -2.02
CA CYS A 115 2.07 20.33 -2.68
C CYS A 115 1.24 21.34 -3.49
N ARG A 116 0.08 20.95 -4.01
CA ARG A 116 -0.84 21.88 -4.71
C ARG A 116 -1.55 22.83 -3.74
N THR A 117 -2.00 22.31 -2.60
CA THR A 117 -2.67 23.10 -1.55
C THR A 117 -1.76 24.17 -0.98
N PHE A 118 -0.49 23.83 -0.72
CA PHE A 118 0.47 24.76 -0.13
C PHE A 118 1.24 25.57 -1.17
N SER A 119 0.69 25.79 -2.37
CA SER A 119 1.37 26.50 -3.45
C SER A 119 1.43 28.01 -3.18
N TYR A 120 2.57 28.63 -3.50
CA TYR A 120 2.70 30.10 -3.54
C TYR A 120 1.63 30.76 -4.44
N ASN A 121 1.21 30.09 -5.51
CA ASN A 121 0.22 30.64 -6.45
C ASN A 121 -1.13 30.91 -5.78
N ASN A 122 -1.54 30.08 -4.82
CA ASN A 122 -2.80 30.27 -4.09
C ASN A 122 -2.74 31.53 -3.22
N ILE A 123 -1.59 31.80 -2.59
CA ILE A 123 -1.35 33.03 -1.84
C ILE A 123 -1.40 34.26 -2.77
N ALA A 124 -0.76 34.17 -3.93
CA ALA A 124 -0.76 35.25 -4.91
C ALA A 124 -2.18 35.55 -5.44
N GLU A 125 -3.00 34.53 -5.66
CA GLU A 125 -4.41 34.67 -6.05
C GLU A 125 -5.22 35.46 -5.02
N ILE A 126 -5.07 35.12 -3.73
CA ILE A 126 -5.74 35.82 -2.62
C ILE A 126 -5.42 37.33 -2.65
N VAL A 127 -4.16 37.70 -2.85
CA VAL A 127 -3.77 39.11 -2.89
C VAL A 127 -4.23 39.81 -4.17
N ASN A 128 -4.24 39.12 -5.31
CA ASN A 128 -4.79 39.69 -6.54
C ASN A 128 -6.30 39.98 -6.41
N VAL A 129 -7.05 39.15 -5.70
CA VAL A 129 -8.47 39.39 -5.39
C VAL A 129 -8.65 40.62 -4.52
N PHE A 130 -7.81 40.80 -3.50
CA PHE A 130 -7.80 42.01 -2.67
C PHE A 130 -7.58 43.29 -3.50
N ARG A 131 -6.64 43.23 -4.45
CA ARG A 131 -6.33 44.35 -5.36
C ARG A 131 -7.53 44.73 -6.22
N CYS A 132 -8.34 43.76 -6.64
CA CYS A 132 -9.54 43.96 -7.46
C CYS A 132 -10.75 44.59 -6.72
N ASN A 133 -10.59 45.06 -5.48
CA ASN A 133 -11.66 45.59 -4.62
C ASN A 133 -12.67 44.55 -4.12
N GLU A 134 -12.33 43.27 -4.19
CA GLU A 134 -13.13 42.21 -3.60
C GLU A 134 -12.56 41.80 -2.24
N SER A 135 -13.41 41.35 -1.32
CA SER A 135 -12.96 40.79 -0.04
C SER A 135 -12.42 39.38 -0.27
N PRO A 136 -11.13 39.11 0.01
CA PRO A 136 -10.55 37.77 -0.21
C PRO A 136 -10.92 36.77 0.90
N ILE A 137 -11.72 37.17 1.89
CA ILE A 137 -11.98 36.38 3.11
C ILE A 137 -12.52 34.98 2.82
N ARG A 138 -13.32 34.81 1.75
CA ARG A 138 -13.86 33.52 1.33
C ARG A 138 -12.74 32.58 0.89
N LEU A 139 -11.79 33.08 0.12
CA LEU A 139 -10.64 32.31 -0.37
C LEU A 139 -9.69 31.97 0.78
N ILE A 140 -9.42 32.90 1.69
CA ILE A 140 -8.61 32.65 2.89
C ILE A 140 -9.21 31.49 3.72
N LYS A 141 -10.52 31.53 3.98
CA LYS A 141 -11.21 30.45 4.70
C LYS A 141 -11.17 29.11 3.96
N GLN A 142 -11.29 29.15 2.63
CA GLN A 142 -11.16 27.96 1.80
C GLN A 142 -9.75 27.37 1.89
N GLU A 143 -8.70 28.19 1.86
CA GLU A 143 -7.32 27.73 1.97
C GLU A 143 -6.99 27.14 3.35
N PHE A 144 -7.53 27.69 4.43
CA PHE A 144 -7.44 27.03 5.74
C PHE A 144 -8.13 25.67 5.77
N ALA A 145 -9.32 25.55 5.17
CA ALA A 145 -10.01 24.26 5.06
C ALA A 145 -9.20 23.25 4.22
N ASN A 146 -8.63 23.71 3.11
CA ASN A 146 -7.76 22.90 2.25
C ASN A 146 -6.50 22.44 3.01
N SER A 147 -5.89 23.31 3.83
CA SER A 147 -4.74 22.97 4.67
C SER A 147 -5.06 21.82 5.63
N VAL A 148 -6.21 21.87 6.31
CA VAL A 148 -6.63 20.82 7.26
C VAL A 148 -6.88 19.50 6.52
N GLU A 149 -7.51 19.55 5.34
CA GLU A 149 -7.75 18.35 4.54
C GLU A 149 -6.44 17.76 4.00
N ALA A 150 -5.47 18.59 3.60
CA ALA A 150 -4.17 18.14 3.11
C ALA A 150 -3.36 17.45 4.21
N GLU A 151 -3.37 18.00 5.42
CA GLU A 151 -2.79 17.36 6.60
C GLU A 151 -3.44 16.01 6.86
N ARG A 152 -4.78 15.94 6.88
CA ARG A 152 -5.53 14.70 7.09
C ARG A 152 -5.19 13.63 6.04
N GLN A 153 -5.12 13.99 4.76
CA GLN A 153 -4.74 13.05 3.70
C GLN A 153 -3.30 12.58 3.84
N SER A 154 -2.37 13.46 4.18
CA SER A 154 -0.96 13.08 4.39
C SER A 154 -0.78 12.04 5.50
N GLN A 155 -1.61 12.12 6.55
CA GLN A 155 -1.61 11.17 7.67
C GLN A 155 -2.34 9.86 7.37
N LEU A 156 -3.29 9.84 6.44
CA LEU A 156 -4.04 8.62 6.11
C LEU A 156 -3.29 7.70 5.16
N TYR A 157 -2.49 8.28 4.27
CA TYR A 157 -1.83 7.54 3.19
C TYR A 157 -0.35 7.23 3.50
N MET A 158 -0.04 7.01 4.78
CA MET A 158 1.29 6.59 5.23
C MET A 158 1.57 5.16 4.77
N ILE A 159 2.77 4.93 4.23
CA ILE A 159 3.23 3.57 3.91
C ILE A 159 3.48 2.82 5.22
N ALA A 160 3.14 1.52 5.25
CA ALA A 160 3.05 0.71 6.47
C ALA A 160 4.35 0.59 7.29
N GLU A 161 5.51 0.86 6.70
CA GLU A 161 6.80 0.84 7.41
C GLU A 161 7.44 2.24 7.38
N PRO A 162 7.53 2.95 8.53
CA PRO A 162 8.11 4.29 8.56
C PRO A 162 9.63 4.20 8.35
N THR A 163 10.08 4.63 7.16
CA THR A 163 11.50 4.84 6.88
C THR A 163 11.96 6.18 7.45
N LYS A 164 13.28 6.39 7.58
CA LYS A 164 13.82 7.70 7.98
C LYS A 164 13.33 8.82 7.06
N ALA A 165 13.35 8.60 5.75
CA ALA A 165 12.88 9.58 4.76
C ALA A 165 11.40 9.94 4.98
N TYR A 166 10.62 8.98 5.44
CA TYR A 166 9.21 9.17 5.76
C TYR A 166 9.00 10.01 7.02
N LEU A 167 9.79 9.79 8.09
CA LEU A 167 9.77 10.65 9.27
C LEU A 167 10.24 12.07 8.95
N ASP A 168 11.26 12.20 8.10
CA ASP A 168 11.75 13.49 7.61
C ASP A 168 10.64 14.22 6.83
N LEU A 169 9.84 13.50 6.02
CA LEU A 169 8.70 14.05 5.29
C LEU A 169 7.62 14.58 6.24
N ILE A 170 7.24 13.83 7.27
CA ILE A 170 6.25 14.29 8.27
C ILE A 170 6.70 15.59 8.91
N SER A 171 7.95 15.66 9.38
CA SER A 171 8.48 16.87 10.02
C SER A 171 8.50 18.06 9.06
N GLU A 172 8.77 17.80 7.77
CA GLU A 172 8.78 18.83 6.74
C GLU A 172 7.37 19.31 6.40
N GLN A 173 6.38 18.41 6.38
CA GLN A 173 4.98 18.75 6.17
C GLN A 173 4.45 19.63 7.31
N GLU A 174 4.76 19.31 8.57
CA GLU A 174 4.41 20.14 9.73
C GLU A 174 5.00 21.55 9.61
N ARG A 175 6.28 21.65 9.21
CA ARG A 175 6.95 22.93 8.96
C ARG A 175 6.23 23.73 7.85
N VAL A 176 5.88 23.08 6.74
CA VAL A 176 5.18 23.72 5.61
C VAL A 176 3.79 24.20 6.01
N ILE A 177 3.00 23.37 6.71
CA ILE A 177 1.67 23.72 7.20
C ILE A 177 1.76 24.96 8.10
N SER A 178 2.66 24.93 9.09
CA SER A 178 2.86 26.04 10.03
C SER A 178 3.27 27.33 9.31
N TYR A 179 4.22 27.23 8.38
CA TYR A 179 4.70 28.37 7.61
C TYR A 179 3.60 28.97 6.72
N TYR A 180 2.88 28.14 5.96
CA TYR A 180 1.81 28.58 5.07
C TYR A 180 0.64 29.22 5.83
N ASN A 181 0.18 28.58 6.92
CA ASN A 181 -0.90 29.10 7.75
C ASN A 181 -0.53 30.42 8.42
N THR A 182 0.76 30.61 8.77
CA THR A 182 1.25 31.91 9.26
C THR A 182 1.12 33.00 8.20
N ILE A 183 1.43 32.70 6.93
CA ILE A 183 1.25 33.65 5.82
C ILE A 183 -0.23 33.97 5.61
N LEU A 184 -1.10 32.95 5.61
CA LEU A 184 -2.54 33.16 5.48
C LEU A 184 -3.11 34.02 6.60
N LEU A 185 -2.69 33.80 7.85
CA LEU A 185 -3.09 34.62 8.99
C LEU A 185 -2.61 36.06 8.84
N ASP A 186 -1.37 36.28 8.39
CA ASP A 186 -0.85 37.62 8.13
C ASP A 186 -1.71 38.35 7.08
N ILE A 187 -2.11 37.66 6.01
CA ILE A 187 -3.00 38.20 4.97
C ILE A 187 -4.40 38.46 5.53
N GLU A 188 -4.95 37.53 6.33
CA GLU A 188 -6.23 37.72 7.00
C GLU A 188 -6.23 38.97 7.89
N VAL A 189 -5.17 39.17 8.68
CA VAL A 189 -5.01 40.37 9.50
C VAL A 189 -5.06 41.61 8.63
N ILE A 190 -4.22 41.73 7.59
CA ILE A 190 -4.19 42.91 6.72
C ILE A 190 -5.56 43.16 6.08
N THR A 191 -6.20 42.10 5.59
CA THR A 191 -7.49 42.20 4.89
C THR A 191 -8.65 42.58 5.82
N SER A 192 -8.57 42.24 7.11
CA SER A 192 -9.58 42.61 8.12
C SER A 192 -9.68 44.13 8.33
N TYR A 193 -8.63 44.88 7.98
CA TYR A 193 -8.58 46.34 8.08
C TYR A 193 -9.10 47.09 6.84
N LEU A 194 -9.51 46.39 5.76
CA LEU A 194 -9.84 46.99 4.45
C LEU A 194 -10.87 48.14 4.52
N ASN A 195 -11.82 48.07 5.44
CA ASN A 195 -12.92 49.06 5.57
C ASN A 195 -12.85 49.88 6.88
N LEU A 196 -11.70 49.89 7.56
CA LEU A 196 -11.52 50.58 8.83
C LEU A 196 -10.84 51.95 8.64
N SER A 197 -11.08 52.87 9.55
CA SER A 197 -10.45 54.20 9.51
C SER A 197 -8.95 54.11 9.77
N SER A 198 -8.18 55.03 9.18
CA SER A 198 -6.73 55.09 9.40
C SER A 198 -6.36 55.24 10.88
N THR A 199 -7.16 55.98 11.66
CA THR A 199 -7.00 56.11 13.11
C THR A 199 -7.09 54.75 13.82
N TYR A 200 -8.09 53.94 13.45
CA TYR A 200 -8.28 52.61 14.04
C TYR A 200 -7.13 51.67 13.64
N ILE A 201 -6.71 51.71 12.38
CA ILE A 201 -5.56 50.95 11.88
C ILE A 201 -4.31 51.27 12.71
N ARG A 202 -3.99 52.56 12.90
CA ARG A 202 -2.80 52.99 13.66
C ARG A 202 -2.75 52.43 15.07
N GLN A 203 -3.90 52.39 15.74
CA GLN A 203 -3.96 51.97 17.14
C GLN A 203 -3.85 50.45 17.31
N ASN A 204 -4.28 49.66 16.32
CA ASN A 204 -4.54 48.24 16.52
C ASN A 204 -3.62 47.31 15.71
N ILE A 205 -3.19 47.69 14.50
CA ILE A 205 -2.55 46.74 13.58
C ILE A 205 -1.18 46.22 14.09
N LEU A 206 -0.41 47.06 14.78
CA LEU A 206 0.90 46.67 15.35
C LEU A 206 0.78 45.74 16.57
N ILE A 207 -0.32 45.86 17.32
CA ILE A 207 -0.57 45.09 18.55
C ILE A 207 -1.41 43.84 18.27
N ASP A 208 -1.77 43.58 17.01
CA ASP A 208 -2.54 42.41 16.64
C ASP A 208 -1.77 41.11 17.03
N LYS A 209 -2.48 40.23 17.73
CA LYS A 209 -1.92 38.99 18.27
C LYS A 209 -1.72 37.90 17.22
N HIS A 210 -2.44 37.99 16.10
CA HIS A 210 -2.39 37.03 15.00
C HIS A 210 -1.33 37.42 13.96
N SER A 211 -0.81 38.64 14.02
CA SER A 211 0.32 39.07 13.16
C SER A 211 1.61 38.35 13.54
N SER A 212 2.26 37.76 12.53
CA SER A 212 3.59 37.17 12.68
C SER A 212 4.65 38.24 12.97
N PRO A 213 5.81 37.84 13.53
CA PRO A 213 6.94 38.76 13.73
C PRO A 213 7.39 39.45 12.44
N ILE A 214 7.34 38.73 11.31
CA ILE A 214 7.70 39.25 9.98
C ILE A 214 6.73 40.36 9.58
N LEU A 215 5.42 40.11 9.71
CA LEU A 215 4.41 41.11 9.38
C LEU A 215 4.55 42.35 10.29
N LYS A 216 4.80 42.16 11.60
CA LYS A 216 5.02 43.28 12.53
C LYS A 216 6.22 44.15 12.14
N GLU A 217 7.31 43.54 11.70
CA GLU A 217 8.47 44.26 11.20
C GLU A 217 8.16 45.07 9.94
N ILE A 218 7.42 44.48 8.99
CA ILE A 218 6.98 45.18 7.77
C ILE A 218 6.08 46.35 8.13
N ILE A 219 5.05 46.15 8.96
CA ILE A 219 4.14 47.22 9.41
C ILE A 219 4.92 48.35 10.07
N ALA A 220 5.87 48.04 10.96
CA ALA A 220 6.65 49.05 11.67
C ALA A 220 7.48 49.94 10.73
N LYS A 221 8.06 49.35 9.67
CA LYS A 221 8.84 50.09 8.65
C LYS A 221 7.95 50.98 7.78
N GLU A 222 6.76 50.52 7.44
CA GLU A 222 5.85 51.19 6.52
C GLU A 222 4.86 52.14 7.18
N PHE A 223 4.84 52.18 8.51
CA PHE A 223 3.82 52.89 9.28
C PHE A 223 3.72 54.39 8.95
N GLN A 224 4.85 55.02 8.59
CA GLN A 224 4.89 56.44 8.21
C GLN A 224 4.16 56.73 6.89
N GLN A 225 3.96 55.73 6.03
CA GLN A 225 3.32 55.88 4.72
C GLN A 225 1.79 55.74 4.77
N LEU A 226 1.21 55.47 5.95
CA LEU A 226 -0.24 55.36 6.10
C LEU A 226 -0.91 56.73 5.86
N ASN A 227 -1.61 56.84 4.73
CA ASN A 227 -2.38 58.01 4.34
C ASN A 227 -3.85 57.89 4.78
N ASP A 228 -4.38 58.95 5.41
CA ASP A 228 -5.75 59.02 5.90
C ASP A 228 -6.80 59.01 4.77
N GLU A 229 -6.45 59.45 3.56
CA GLU A 229 -7.38 59.49 2.42
C GLU A 229 -7.52 58.16 1.68
N LYS A 230 -6.49 57.30 1.74
CA LYS A 230 -6.41 56.04 0.96
C LYS A 230 -5.76 54.90 1.76
N PRO A 231 -6.34 54.48 2.91
CA PRO A 231 -5.77 53.42 3.75
C PRO A 231 -5.60 52.08 3.01
N LYS A 232 -6.47 51.78 2.03
CA LYS A 232 -6.36 50.58 1.20
C LYS A 232 -5.03 50.49 0.45
N VAL A 233 -4.53 51.59 -0.12
CA VAL A 233 -3.28 51.59 -0.91
C VAL A 233 -2.11 51.18 -0.02
N TRP A 234 -2.13 51.63 1.25
CA TRP A 234 -1.14 51.22 2.23
C TRP A 234 -1.26 49.74 2.59
N LEU A 235 -2.49 49.23 2.80
CA LEU A 235 -2.72 47.80 3.05
C LEU A 235 -2.26 46.91 1.88
N ASP A 236 -2.47 47.34 0.64
CA ASP A 236 -1.97 46.63 -0.56
C ASP A 236 -0.43 46.59 -0.59
N SER A 237 0.23 47.70 -0.26
CA SER A 237 1.69 47.74 -0.15
C SER A 237 2.23 46.80 0.95
N LEU A 238 1.51 46.67 2.07
CA LEU A 238 1.86 45.68 3.10
C LEU A 238 1.73 44.24 2.60
N LEU A 239 0.67 43.91 1.86
CA LEU A 239 0.48 42.58 1.26
C LEU A 239 1.59 42.25 0.27
N GLU A 240 1.94 43.21 -0.59
CA GLU A 240 3.03 43.06 -1.55
C GLU A 240 4.36 42.75 -0.85
N LYS A 241 4.75 43.57 0.13
CA LYS A 241 5.98 43.35 0.90
C LYS A 241 5.95 42.04 1.68
N ARG A 242 4.79 41.63 2.16
CA ARG A 242 4.64 40.36 2.86
C ARG A 242 4.81 39.16 1.93
N ILE A 243 4.29 39.26 0.70
CA ILE A 243 4.48 38.25 -0.35
C ILE A 243 5.94 38.18 -0.80
N ASP A 244 6.60 39.33 -0.98
CA ASP A 244 8.02 39.38 -1.37
C ASP A 244 8.93 38.71 -0.34
N ALA A 245 8.52 38.69 0.93
CA ALA A 245 9.21 37.99 2.00
C ALA A 245 8.92 36.48 2.06
N VAL A 246 7.98 35.96 1.27
CA VAL A 246 7.71 34.51 1.19
C VAL A 246 8.80 33.86 0.35
N ASN A 247 9.43 32.81 0.87
CA ASN A 247 10.32 31.97 0.07
C ASN A 247 9.47 31.19 -0.94
N PRO A 248 9.60 31.37 -2.27
CA PRO A 248 8.80 30.65 -3.26
C PRO A 248 9.12 29.15 -3.32
N ASN A 249 10.31 28.75 -2.87
CA ASN A 249 10.85 27.40 -2.96
C ASN A 249 10.68 26.60 -1.66
N PHE A 250 9.79 27.04 -0.77
CA PHE A 250 9.57 26.39 0.53
C PHE A 250 8.99 24.97 0.45
N LEU A 251 8.56 24.52 -0.75
CA LEU A 251 8.05 23.18 -1.03
C LEU A 251 9.09 22.23 -1.63
N ASP A 252 10.24 22.72 -2.09
CA ASP A 252 11.21 21.91 -2.85
C ASP A 252 11.64 20.66 -2.07
N LYS A 253 11.96 20.85 -0.79
CA LYS A 253 12.35 19.75 0.10
C LYS A 253 11.22 18.73 0.28
N THR A 254 9.97 19.16 0.36
CA THR A 254 8.81 18.27 0.43
C THR A 254 8.68 17.44 -0.86
N TRP A 255 8.83 18.08 -2.01
CA TRP A 255 8.84 17.39 -3.31
C TRP A 255 9.94 16.35 -3.43
N ASP A 256 11.15 16.69 -3.01
CA ASP A 256 12.30 15.77 -3.02
C ASP A 256 12.06 14.54 -2.15
N LEU A 257 11.52 14.75 -0.94
CA LEU A 257 11.20 13.66 -0.01
C LEU A 257 10.09 12.75 -0.55
N ILE A 258 9.00 13.32 -1.07
CA ILE A 258 7.91 12.56 -1.71
C ILE A 258 8.46 11.72 -2.87
N THR A 259 9.27 12.35 -3.74
CA THR A 259 9.85 11.68 -4.91
C THR A 259 10.76 10.54 -4.49
N LYS A 260 11.62 10.76 -3.50
CA LYS A 260 12.52 9.73 -2.97
C LYS A 260 11.75 8.54 -2.42
N ILE A 261 10.76 8.78 -1.55
CA ILE A 261 9.92 7.72 -0.97
C ILE A 261 9.19 6.94 -2.07
N TYR A 262 8.65 7.65 -3.06
CA TYR A 262 7.95 7.03 -4.19
C TYR A 262 8.88 6.10 -4.99
N LEU A 263 10.11 6.55 -5.29
CA LEU A 263 11.08 5.77 -6.05
C LEU A 263 11.58 4.55 -5.27
N ASP A 264 11.89 4.73 -3.98
CA ASP A 264 12.35 3.65 -3.09
C ASP A 264 11.27 2.55 -2.98
N GLU A 265 10.01 2.95 -2.78
CA GLU A 265 8.89 2.01 -2.68
C GLU A 265 8.59 1.33 -4.02
N THR A 266 8.68 2.07 -5.14
CA THR A 266 8.56 1.49 -6.48
C THR A 266 9.62 0.40 -6.72
N LEU A 267 10.86 0.62 -6.28
CA LEU A 267 11.94 -0.35 -6.41
C LEU A 267 11.68 -1.58 -5.52
N ARG A 268 11.22 -1.36 -4.28
CA ARG A 268 10.84 -2.44 -3.36
C ARG A 268 9.77 -3.35 -3.96
N LEU A 269 8.71 -2.77 -4.52
CA LEU A 269 7.61 -3.51 -5.16
C LEU A 269 8.08 -4.29 -6.39
N LYS A 270 8.95 -3.71 -7.23
CA LYS A 270 9.54 -4.43 -8.37
C LYS A 270 10.37 -5.63 -7.93
N THR A 271 11.09 -5.50 -6.82
CA THR A 271 11.94 -6.57 -6.27
C THR A 271 11.09 -7.75 -5.76
N LEU A 272 9.91 -7.49 -5.19
CA LEU A 272 8.97 -8.55 -4.78
C LEU A 272 8.57 -9.48 -5.93
N LEU A 273 8.47 -8.96 -7.16
CA LEU A 273 8.17 -9.76 -8.36
C LEU A 273 9.40 -10.44 -8.96
N GLN A 274 10.56 -9.77 -8.95
CA GLN A 274 11.78 -10.29 -9.59
C GLN A 274 12.43 -11.44 -8.83
N ILE A 275 12.34 -11.48 -7.49
CA ILE A 275 12.92 -12.55 -6.66
C ILE A 275 12.36 -13.95 -7.03
N LYS A 276 11.26 -14.06 -7.79
CA LYS A 276 10.64 -15.35 -8.15
C LYS A 276 10.60 -15.67 -9.65
N GLY A 277 11.08 -14.77 -10.51
CA GLY A 277 11.17 -15.00 -11.95
C GLY A 277 12.42 -15.77 -12.41
N THR A 278 13.45 -15.82 -11.57
CA THR A 278 14.76 -16.41 -11.87
C THR A 278 15.00 -17.81 -11.28
N ASP A 279 14.04 -18.38 -10.54
CA ASP A 279 14.09 -19.77 -10.07
C ASP A 279 13.52 -20.73 -11.12
N LYS A 280 14.05 -20.68 -12.35
CA LYS A 280 13.79 -21.69 -13.41
C LYS A 280 15.06 -22.43 -13.78
#